data_AF-A0A8I1GG72-F1
#
_entry.id   AF-A0A8I1GG72-F1
#
_cell.length_a   1.000
_cell.length_b   1.000
_cell.length_c   1.000
_cell.angle_alpha   90.00
_cell.angle_beta   90.00
_cell.angle_gamma   90.00
#
_symmetry.space_group_name_H-M   'P 1'
#
loop_
_entity.id
_entity.type
_entity.pdbx_description
1 polymer ?
#
loop_
_entity_poly.entity_id
_entity_poly.type
_entity_poly.pdbx_seq_one_letter_code
_entity_poly.pdbx_strand_id
1 'polypeptide(L)'
;MAFRTGGIAIVMAILGVAAAEAEEAASPEALAIEARGIVGRFADKLKGELVGAMKEGGPVAAISVCNTAAPAIASEASTGGWIVRRTSLKLRNPATAPDAWEAETLARFEAAKAGGADPTKLERAEVVESGGVRNFRYMKAIPTAAEPCLACHGTNLAEPVKAKLAELYPEDKATGYSAGDIRGAFTLTKPLP
;
A
#
# COMPACT_ATOMS: atom_id res chain seq x y z
N MET A 1 58.68 43.48 50.32
CA MET A 1 58.37 44.04 48.98
C MET A 1 58.42 42.92 47.96
N ALA A 2 57.51 42.94 46.98
CA ALA A 2 57.30 42.00 45.85
C ALA A 2 56.67 40.63 46.22
N PHE A 3 55.32 40.44 46.17
CA PHE A 3 54.43 40.17 45.00
C PHE A 3 54.84 38.94 44.18
N ARG A 4 54.15 37.79 44.36
CA ARG A 4 53.02 37.25 43.53
C ARG A 4 53.48 36.92 42.10
N THR A 5 53.34 35.69 41.59
CA THR A 5 52.04 35.04 41.29
C THR A 5 52.17 33.51 41.22
N GLY A 6 51.35 32.81 42.00
CA GLY A 6 51.12 31.37 41.88
C GLY A 6 50.13 31.09 40.74
N GLY A 7 50.44 30.08 39.94
CA GLY A 7 49.58 29.61 38.86
C GLY A 7 48.33 28.91 39.38
N ILE A 8 47.22 29.14 38.68
CA ILE A 8 46.04 28.27 38.69
C ILE A 8 45.56 28.21 37.25
N ALA A 9 45.91 27.14 36.54
CA ALA A 9 45.28 26.80 35.27
C ALA A 9 43.93 26.16 35.58
N ILE A 10 42.85 26.92 35.38
CA ILE A 10 41.48 26.41 35.48
C ILE A 10 41.19 25.62 34.21
N VAL A 11 41.23 24.30 34.29
CA VAL A 11 40.70 23.41 33.26
C VAL A 11 39.19 23.38 33.43
N MET A 12 38.46 24.18 32.63
CA MET A 12 37.01 24.04 32.51
C MET A 12 36.71 22.77 31.71
N ALA A 13 36.34 21.70 32.41
CA ALA A 13 35.74 20.52 31.81
C ALA A 13 34.31 20.87 31.37
N ILE A 14 34.14 21.08 30.06
CA ILE A 14 32.81 21.23 29.44
C ILE A 14 32.21 19.82 29.38
N LEU A 15 31.35 19.47 30.35
CA LEU A 15 30.49 18.29 30.24
C LEU A 15 29.47 18.55 29.13
N GLY A 16 29.78 18.05 27.93
CA GLY A 16 28.81 17.96 26.84
C GLY A 16 27.73 16.94 27.21
N VAL A 17 26.55 17.43 27.58
CA VAL A 17 25.36 16.59 27.71
C VAL A 17 24.89 16.30 26.29
N ALA A 18 25.25 15.14 25.76
CA ALA A 18 24.68 14.64 24.52
C ALA A 18 23.22 14.28 24.79
N ALA A 19 22.30 15.21 24.53
CA ALA A 19 20.90 14.89 24.42
C ALA A 19 20.74 13.96 23.20
N ALA A 20 20.52 12.68 23.45
CA ALA A 20 20.01 11.79 22.43
C ALA A 20 18.63 12.32 22.05
N GLU A 21 18.50 12.88 20.86
CA GLU A 21 17.20 13.19 20.27
C GLU A 21 16.47 11.86 20.10
N ALA A 22 15.57 11.54 21.03
CA ALA A 22 14.63 10.46 20.83
C ALA A 22 13.76 10.86 19.64
N GLU A 23 13.94 10.19 18.51
CA GLU A 23 13.07 10.32 17.35
C GLU A 23 11.64 9.99 17.83
N GLU A 24 10.81 11.03 17.99
CA GLU A 24 9.43 10.85 18.43
C GLU A 24 8.70 10.05 17.36
N ALA A 25 8.43 8.78 17.65
CA ALA A 25 7.74 7.91 16.72
C ALA A 25 6.40 8.54 16.32
N ALA A 26 6.16 8.70 15.02
CA ALA A 26 4.94 9.32 14.50
C ALA A 26 3.69 8.63 15.08
N SER A 27 2.67 9.42 15.44
CA SER A 27 1.43 8.88 15.98
C SER A 27 0.71 7.99 14.95
N PRO A 28 -0.07 6.98 15.37
CA PRO A 28 -0.87 6.16 14.46
C PRO A 28 -1.77 6.98 13.52
N GLU A 29 -2.32 8.10 13.99
CA GLU A 29 -3.15 9.01 13.19
C GLU A 29 -2.33 9.72 12.10
N ALA A 30 -1.13 10.20 12.44
CA ALA A 30 -0.22 10.81 11.48
C ALA A 30 0.20 9.79 10.41
N LEU A 31 0.52 8.56 10.81
CA LEU A 31 0.84 7.47 9.90
C LEU A 31 -0.34 7.07 9.01
N ALA A 32 -1.58 7.11 9.51
CA ALA A 32 -2.77 6.88 8.69
C ALA A 32 -2.97 7.96 7.63
N ILE A 33 -2.73 9.24 7.97
CA ILE A 33 -2.77 10.36 7.03
C ILE A 33 -1.70 10.18 5.95
N GLU A 34 -0.47 9.86 6.35
CA GLU A 34 0.64 9.59 5.44
C GLU A 34 0.30 8.42 4.48
N ALA A 35 -0.16 7.29 5.03
CA ALA A 35 -0.54 6.10 4.26
C ALA A 35 -1.65 6.40 3.24
N ARG A 36 -2.67 7.18 3.63
CA ARG A 36 -3.74 7.61 2.71
C ARG A 36 -3.20 8.45 1.56
N GLY A 37 -2.24 9.34 1.84
CA GLY A 37 -1.56 10.13 0.82
C GLY A 37 -0.74 9.27 -0.16
N ILE A 38 -0.02 8.26 0.35
CA ILE A 38 0.72 7.30 -0.47
C ILE A 38 -0.26 6.50 -1.35
N VAL A 39 -1.35 5.99 -0.78
CA VAL A 39 -2.38 5.26 -1.53
C VAL A 39 -3.00 6.11 -2.64
N GLY A 40 -3.30 7.38 -2.37
CA GLY A 40 -3.83 8.29 -3.39
C GLY A 40 -2.90 8.39 -4.60
N ARG A 41 -1.62 8.73 -4.37
CA ARG A 41 -0.62 8.83 -5.45
C ARG A 41 -0.42 7.51 -6.17
N PHE A 42 -0.37 6.40 -5.43
CA PHE A 42 -0.20 5.06 -6.00
C PHE A 42 -1.39 4.68 -6.90
N ALA A 43 -2.61 4.90 -6.43
CA ALA A 43 -3.83 4.63 -7.17
C ALA A 43 -3.93 5.49 -8.44
N ASP A 44 -3.60 6.78 -8.34
CA ASP A 44 -3.62 7.70 -9.47
C ASP A 44 -2.62 7.30 -10.55
N LYS A 45 -1.38 6.96 -10.17
CA LYS A 45 -0.36 6.50 -11.11
C LYS A 45 -0.79 5.19 -11.79
N LEU A 46 -1.25 4.21 -11.03
CA LEU A 46 -1.78 2.95 -11.58
C LEU A 46 -2.94 3.18 -12.55
N LYS A 47 -3.88 4.07 -12.20
CA LYS A 47 -5.02 4.40 -13.05
C LYS A 47 -4.58 5.11 -14.33
N GLY A 48 -3.60 6.01 -14.23
CA GLY A 48 -3.01 6.71 -15.38
C GLY A 48 -2.44 5.73 -16.40
N GLU A 49 -1.57 4.83 -15.95
CA GLU A 49 -0.96 3.78 -16.80
C GLU A 49 -2.02 2.86 -17.41
N LEU A 50 -3.01 2.43 -16.61
CA LEU A 50 -4.12 1.61 -17.09
C LEU A 50 -4.93 2.32 -18.18
N VAL A 51 -5.35 3.56 -17.94
CA VAL A 51 -6.15 4.32 -18.90
C VAL A 51 -5.36 4.66 -20.15
N GLY A 52 -4.06 4.96 -20.04
CA GLY A 52 -3.16 5.14 -21.18
C GLY A 52 -3.11 3.89 -22.06
N ALA A 53 -2.77 2.75 -21.47
CA ALA A 53 -2.69 1.48 -22.19
C ALA A 53 -4.03 1.05 -22.81
N MET A 54 -5.14 1.31 -22.12
CA MET A 54 -6.49 1.08 -22.65
C MET A 54 -6.78 1.94 -23.87
N LYS A 55 -6.37 3.20 -23.88
CA LYS A 55 -6.56 4.11 -25.03
C LYS A 55 -5.69 3.73 -26.23
N GLU A 56 -4.46 3.31 -25.98
CA GLU A 56 -3.48 3.01 -27.04
C GLU A 56 -3.73 1.66 -27.71
N GLY A 57 -4.06 0.62 -26.94
CA GLY A 57 -4.13 -0.75 -27.44
C GLY A 57 -5.28 -1.58 -26.88
N GLY A 58 -6.23 -0.94 -26.18
CA GLY A 58 -7.39 -1.61 -25.61
C GLY A 58 -7.05 -2.53 -24.42
N PRO A 59 -8.04 -3.35 -23.99
CA PRO A 59 -7.91 -4.22 -22.82
C PRO A 59 -6.76 -5.22 -22.88
N VAL A 60 -6.43 -5.74 -24.06
CA VAL A 60 -5.33 -6.69 -24.22
C VAL A 60 -3.97 -6.05 -23.90
N ALA A 61 -3.72 -4.84 -24.41
CA ALA A 61 -2.48 -4.10 -24.10
C ALA A 61 -2.40 -3.73 -22.62
N ALA A 62 -3.53 -3.29 -22.05
CA ALA A 62 -3.62 -2.91 -20.65
C ALA A 62 -3.33 -4.07 -19.68
N ILE A 63 -3.66 -5.32 -20.03
CA ILE A 63 -3.35 -6.50 -19.20
C ILE A 63 -1.83 -6.68 -19.07
N SER A 64 -1.08 -6.51 -20.16
CA SER A 64 0.38 -6.59 -20.15
C SER A 64 0.99 -5.50 -19.26
N VAL A 65 0.48 -4.26 -19.34
CA VAL A 65 0.90 -3.15 -18.47
C VAL A 65 0.56 -3.44 -17.01
N CYS A 66 -0.62 -3.98 -16.72
CA CYS A 66 -0.99 -4.36 -15.36
C CYS A 66 -0.08 -5.47 -14.79
N ASN A 67 0.45 -6.35 -15.65
CA ASN A 67 1.36 -7.42 -15.25
C ASN A 67 2.75 -6.89 -14.86
N THR A 68 3.29 -5.95 -15.63
CA THR A 68 4.67 -5.49 -15.50
C THR A 68 4.80 -4.16 -14.73
N ALA A 69 3.96 -3.18 -15.03
CA ALA A 69 4.07 -1.84 -14.44
C ALA A 69 3.57 -1.83 -12.99
N ALA A 70 2.53 -2.61 -12.65
CA ALA A 70 1.97 -2.53 -11.31
C ALA A 70 2.94 -2.93 -10.18
N PRO A 71 3.76 -4.00 -10.31
CA PRO A 71 4.84 -4.28 -9.36
C PRO A 71 5.89 -3.15 -9.29
N ALA A 72 6.28 -2.57 -10.43
CA ALA A 72 7.26 -1.48 -10.45
C ALA A 72 6.74 -0.23 -9.73
N ILE A 73 5.51 0.18 -10.00
CA ILE A 73 4.88 1.34 -9.36
C ILE A 73 4.73 1.10 -7.84
N ALA A 74 4.40 -0.12 -7.42
CA ALA A 74 4.35 -0.48 -6.01
C ALA A 74 5.73 -0.36 -5.34
N SER A 75 6.78 -0.80 -6.03
CA SER A 75 8.17 -0.65 -5.57
C SER A 75 8.57 0.82 -5.45
N GLU A 76 8.23 1.66 -6.43
CA GLU A 76 8.52 3.09 -6.40
C GLU A 76 7.75 3.83 -5.29
N ALA A 77 6.53 3.38 -4.98
CA ALA A 77 5.75 3.92 -3.87
C ALA A 77 6.30 3.48 -2.50
N SER A 78 7.09 2.40 -2.44
CA SER A 78 7.67 1.84 -1.22
C SER A 78 8.93 2.59 -0.81
N THR A 79 8.74 3.73 -0.15
CA THR A 79 9.80 4.63 0.32
C THR A 79 9.56 5.09 1.76
N GLY A 80 10.58 5.64 2.43
CA GLY A 80 10.40 6.17 3.81
C GLY A 80 9.99 5.11 4.84
N GLY A 81 10.46 3.87 4.66
CA GLY A 81 10.12 2.72 5.52
C GLY A 81 8.78 2.06 5.18
N TRP A 82 7.99 2.60 4.24
CA TRP A 82 6.77 1.96 3.79
C TRP A 82 7.04 0.86 2.77
N ILE A 83 6.32 -0.24 2.93
CA ILE A 83 6.11 -1.26 1.90
C ILE A 83 4.68 -1.09 1.40
N VAL A 84 4.52 -0.88 0.09
CA VAL A 84 3.24 -0.65 -0.57
C VAL A 84 2.94 -1.80 -1.52
N ARG A 85 1.76 -2.41 -1.39
CA ARG A 85 1.33 -3.53 -2.24
C ARG A 85 -0.16 -3.45 -2.58
N ARG A 86 -0.59 -4.34 -3.47
CA ARG A 86 -2.00 -4.71 -3.67
C ARG A 86 -2.21 -6.16 -3.25
N THR A 87 -3.39 -6.46 -2.72
CA THR A 87 -3.78 -7.80 -2.26
C THR A 87 -5.26 -8.06 -2.56
N SER A 88 -5.69 -9.32 -2.60
CA SER A 88 -7.08 -9.69 -2.89
C SER A 88 -7.43 -11.12 -2.44
N LEU A 89 -8.69 -11.37 -2.09
CA LEU A 89 -9.21 -12.73 -1.89
C LEU A 89 -9.37 -13.49 -3.22
N LYS A 90 -9.51 -12.77 -4.34
CA LYS A 90 -9.69 -13.33 -5.69
C LYS A 90 -8.48 -12.94 -6.53
N LEU A 91 -7.48 -13.82 -6.52
CA LEU A 91 -6.14 -13.52 -7.01
C LEU A 91 -6.06 -13.55 -8.54
N ARG A 92 -5.36 -12.57 -9.11
CA ARG A 92 -4.87 -12.61 -10.50
C ARG A 92 -3.42 -13.08 -10.55
N ASN A 93 -2.61 -12.47 -9.69
CA ASN A 93 -1.24 -12.86 -9.46
C ASN A 93 -1.15 -13.57 -8.09
N PRO A 94 -0.71 -14.84 -8.03
CA PRO A 94 -0.51 -15.55 -6.76
C PRO A 94 0.43 -14.81 -5.79
N ALA A 95 1.40 -14.03 -6.29
CA ALA A 95 2.32 -13.24 -5.47
C ALA A 95 1.64 -12.09 -4.70
N THR A 96 0.37 -11.80 -4.98
CA THR A 96 -0.43 -10.83 -4.23
C THR A 96 -1.40 -11.49 -3.24
N ALA A 97 -1.14 -12.75 -2.88
CA ALA A 97 -1.90 -13.43 -1.83
C ALA A 97 -1.84 -12.65 -0.50
N PRO A 98 -2.98 -12.49 0.19
CA PRO A 98 -3.02 -11.83 1.47
C PRO A 98 -2.34 -12.66 2.56
N ASP A 99 -1.71 -11.98 3.51
CA ASP A 99 -1.42 -12.59 4.81
C ASP A 99 -2.70 -12.69 5.68
N ALA A 100 -2.58 -13.24 6.89
CA ALA A 100 -3.73 -13.44 7.78
C ALA A 100 -4.45 -12.14 8.14
N TRP A 101 -3.71 -11.05 8.37
CA TRP A 101 -4.28 -9.74 8.72
C TRP A 101 -4.97 -9.10 7.51
N GLU A 102 -4.38 -9.24 6.33
CA GLU A 102 -4.96 -8.74 5.09
C GLU A 102 -6.23 -9.51 4.71
N ALA A 103 -6.23 -10.84 4.87
CA ALA A 103 -7.38 -11.69 4.59
C ALA A 103 -8.55 -11.36 5.54
N GLU A 104 -8.26 -11.18 6.83
CA GLU A 104 -9.24 -10.73 7.82
C GLU A 104 -9.82 -9.37 7.44
N THR A 105 -8.95 -8.42 7.06
CA THR A 105 -9.37 -7.07 6.69
C THR A 105 -10.22 -7.05 5.43
N LEU A 106 -9.87 -7.85 4.42
CA LEU A 106 -10.69 -8.02 3.20
C LEU A 106 -12.06 -8.62 3.55
N ALA A 107 -12.13 -9.63 4.42
CA ALA A 107 -13.39 -10.21 4.87
C ALA A 107 -14.26 -9.17 5.63
N ARG A 108 -13.63 -8.34 6.48
CA ARG A 108 -14.31 -7.22 7.16
C ARG A 108 -14.87 -6.22 6.15
N PHE A 109 -14.13 -5.89 5.09
CA PHE A 109 -14.62 -4.99 4.04
C PHE A 109 -15.80 -5.58 3.27
N GLU A 110 -15.77 -6.87 2.92
CA GLU A 110 -16.90 -7.53 2.27
C GLU A 110 -18.15 -7.57 3.17
N ALA A 111 -17.97 -7.86 4.47
CA ALA A 111 -19.07 -7.83 5.43
C ALA A 111 -19.66 -6.41 5.60
N ALA A 112 -18.81 -5.38 5.64
CA ALA A 112 -19.25 -3.99 5.72
C ALA A 112 -20.03 -3.57 4.45
N LYS A 113 -19.54 -3.94 3.26
CA LYS A 113 -20.25 -3.74 1.99
C LYS A 113 -21.63 -4.42 2.01
N ALA A 114 -21.68 -5.68 2.45
CA ALA A 114 -22.94 -6.42 2.57
C ALA A 114 -23.92 -5.77 3.56
N GLY A 115 -23.41 -5.09 4.58
CA GLY A 115 -24.17 -4.25 5.51
C GLY A 115 -24.56 -2.86 4.98
N GLY A 116 -24.26 -2.53 3.72
CA GLY A 116 -24.61 -1.27 3.07
C GLY A 116 -23.58 -0.15 3.21
N ALA A 117 -22.38 -0.43 3.75
CA ALA A 117 -21.30 0.56 3.78
C ALA A 117 -20.79 0.87 2.36
N ASP A 118 -20.46 2.13 2.12
CA ASP A 118 -19.82 2.57 0.87
C ASP A 118 -18.39 2.02 0.76
N PRO A 119 -18.10 1.13 -0.21
CA PRO A 119 -16.78 0.52 -0.37
C PRO A 119 -15.66 1.52 -0.62
N THR A 120 -15.97 2.69 -1.18
CA THR A 120 -14.98 3.74 -1.44
C THR A 120 -14.44 4.35 -0.16
N LYS A 121 -15.16 4.21 0.97
CA LYS A 121 -14.76 4.73 2.28
C LYS A 121 -14.12 3.69 3.20
N LEU A 122 -14.10 2.42 2.79
CA LEU A 122 -13.55 1.36 3.61
C LEU A 122 -12.02 1.44 3.66
N GLU A 123 -11.51 1.64 4.87
CA GLU A 123 -10.10 1.58 5.25
C GLU A 123 -9.93 0.99 6.65
N ARG A 124 -8.75 0.46 6.97
CA ARG A 124 -8.36 -0.01 8.31
C ARG A 124 -6.93 0.43 8.55
N ALA A 125 -6.65 0.94 9.74
CA ALA A 125 -5.31 1.30 10.20
C ALA A 125 -5.11 0.79 11.63
N GLU A 126 -4.00 0.13 11.90
CA GLU A 126 -3.67 -0.29 13.26
C GLU A 126 -2.18 -0.60 13.43
N VAL A 127 -1.72 -0.60 14.68
CA VAL A 127 -0.41 -1.14 15.04
C VAL A 127 -0.58 -2.62 15.35
N VAL A 128 0.19 -3.46 14.65
CA VAL A 128 0.24 -4.90 14.84
C VAL A 128 1.61 -5.28 15.37
N GLU A 129 1.65 -6.13 16.39
CA GLU A 129 2.90 -6.69 16.91
C GLU A 129 3.00 -8.17 16.54
N SER A 130 4.13 -8.56 15.98
CA SER A 130 4.44 -9.96 15.68
C SER A 130 5.92 -10.21 15.86
N GLY A 131 6.28 -11.24 16.64
CA GLY A 131 7.67 -11.61 16.89
C GLY A 131 8.51 -10.50 17.55
N GLY A 132 7.89 -9.66 18.37
CA GLY A 132 8.55 -8.52 19.03
C GLY A 132 8.79 -7.31 18.11
N VAL A 133 8.32 -7.35 16.87
CA VAL A 133 8.38 -6.21 15.94
C VAL A 133 7.00 -5.59 15.83
N ARG A 134 6.92 -4.29 16.14
CA ARG A 134 5.72 -3.49 15.92
C ARG A 134 5.71 -2.95 14.49
N ASN A 135 4.57 -3.08 13.83
CA ASN A 135 4.35 -2.55 12.50
C ASN A 135 3.06 -1.74 12.49
N PHE A 136 3.12 -0.53 11.95
CA PHE A 136 1.89 0.12 11.53
C PHE A 136 1.42 -0.49 10.22
N ARG A 137 0.14 -0.86 10.15
CA ARG A 137 -0.49 -1.43 8.96
C ARG A 137 -1.69 -0.60 8.55
N TYR A 138 -1.83 -0.40 7.25
CA TYR A 138 -2.94 0.33 6.66
C TYR A 138 -3.48 -0.42 5.43
N MET A 139 -4.80 -0.50 5.30
CA MET A 139 -5.46 -1.03 4.12
C MET A 139 -6.58 -0.14 3.65
N LYS A 140 -6.70 -0.01 2.32
CA LYS A 140 -7.78 0.71 1.65
C LYS A 140 -8.44 -0.20 0.61
N ALA A 141 -9.75 -0.38 0.71
CA ALA A 141 -10.50 -1.17 -0.27
C ALA A 141 -10.43 -0.55 -1.68
N ILE A 142 -10.36 -1.41 -2.69
CA ILE A 142 -10.38 -1.06 -4.12
C ILE A 142 -11.71 -1.55 -4.70
N PRO A 143 -12.75 -0.71 -4.77
CA PRO A 143 -13.97 -1.06 -5.48
C PRO A 143 -13.79 -1.01 -7.00
N THR A 144 -14.49 -1.87 -7.71
CA THR A 144 -14.58 -1.87 -9.17
C THR A 144 -15.49 -0.74 -9.65
N ALA A 145 -15.04 0.03 -10.63
CA ALA A 145 -15.91 0.89 -11.43
C ALA A 145 -16.41 0.12 -12.66
N ALA A 146 -17.51 0.56 -13.29
CA ALA A 146 -17.99 -0.03 -14.54
C ALA A 146 -16.89 -0.01 -15.62
N GLU A 147 -16.19 1.12 -15.74
CA GLU A 147 -15.00 1.28 -16.57
C GLU A 147 -13.84 1.88 -15.76
N PRO A 148 -12.58 1.53 -16.08
CA PRO A 148 -12.17 0.48 -17.02
C PRO A 148 -12.15 -0.93 -16.38
N CYS A 149 -12.52 -1.08 -15.11
CA CYS A 149 -12.24 -2.31 -14.35
C CYS A 149 -12.91 -3.55 -14.95
N LEU A 150 -14.18 -3.46 -15.35
CA LEU A 150 -14.94 -4.63 -15.79
C LEU A 150 -14.53 -5.14 -17.17
N ALA A 151 -13.74 -4.39 -17.94
CA ALA A 151 -13.18 -4.85 -19.21
C ALA A 151 -12.29 -6.11 -19.05
N CYS A 152 -11.69 -6.30 -17.87
CA CYS A 152 -10.83 -7.46 -17.56
C CYS A 152 -11.21 -8.20 -16.27
N HIS A 153 -12.10 -7.61 -15.46
CA HIS A 153 -12.55 -8.17 -14.19
C HIS A 153 -14.03 -8.54 -14.20
N GLY A 154 -14.78 -8.17 -15.24
CA GLY A 154 -16.23 -8.40 -15.34
C GLY A 154 -16.61 -9.88 -15.52
N THR A 155 -17.93 -10.11 -15.53
CA THR A 155 -18.54 -11.43 -15.84
C THR A 155 -18.49 -11.78 -17.32
N ASN A 156 -18.57 -10.77 -18.20
CA ASN A 156 -18.55 -10.96 -19.65
C ASN A 156 -17.28 -10.34 -20.24
N LEU A 157 -16.29 -11.17 -20.53
CA LEU A 157 -15.01 -10.75 -21.10
C LEU A 157 -14.96 -11.06 -22.59
N ALA A 158 -14.39 -10.15 -23.38
CA ALA A 158 -14.11 -10.41 -24.79
C ALA A 158 -13.10 -11.56 -24.93
N GLU A 159 -13.21 -12.34 -26.01
CA GLU A 159 -12.35 -13.52 -26.20
C GLU A 159 -10.84 -13.20 -26.21
N PRO A 160 -10.38 -12.12 -26.88
CA PRO A 160 -8.97 -11.73 -26.82
C PRO A 160 -8.48 -11.40 -25.40
N VAL A 161 -9.35 -10.87 -24.53
CA VAL A 161 -9.05 -10.59 -23.13
C VAL A 161 -8.88 -11.89 -22.35
N LYS A 162 -9.81 -12.85 -22.51
CA LYS A 162 -9.70 -14.15 -21.86
C LYS A 162 -8.42 -14.87 -22.28
N ALA A 163 -8.11 -14.89 -23.57
CA ALA A 163 -6.90 -15.51 -24.09
C ALA A 163 -5.64 -14.89 -23.47
N LYS A 164 -5.54 -13.55 -23.42
CA LYS A 164 -4.38 -12.88 -22.83
C LYS A 164 -4.27 -13.09 -21.32
N LEU A 165 -5.40 -13.15 -20.62
CA LEU A 165 -5.42 -13.48 -19.19
C LEU A 165 -4.93 -14.90 -18.96
N ALA A 166 -5.39 -15.89 -19.73
CA ALA A 166 -4.95 -17.27 -19.59
C ALA A 166 -3.45 -17.44 -19.91
N GLU A 167 -2.92 -16.68 -20.87
CA GLU A 167 -1.49 -16.67 -21.22
C GLU A 167 -0.63 -16.14 -20.06
N LEU A 168 -0.98 -14.98 -19.49
CA LEU A 168 -0.16 -14.30 -18.48
C LEU A 168 -0.46 -14.75 -17.04
N TYR A 169 -1.65 -15.29 -16.81
CA TYR A 169 -2.16 -15.68 -15.50
C TYR A 169 -2.93 -17.00 -15.59
N PRO A 170 -2.24 -18.15 -15.73
CA PRO A 170 -2.90 -19.46 -15.85
C PRO A 170 -3.78 -19.82 -14.65
N GLU A 171 -3.51 -19.23 -13.48
CA GLU A 171 -4.25 -19.42 -12.23
C GLU A 171 -5.20 -18.24 -11.91
N ASP A 172 -5.53 -17.40 -12.91
CA ASP A 172 -6.36 -16.23 -12.70
C ASP A 172 -7.73 -16.61 -12.14
N LYS A 173 -8.07 -16.03 -11.00
CA LYS A 173 -9.40 -16.11 -10.40
C LYS A 173 -10.11 -14.78 -10.50
N ALA A 174 -9.47 -13.66 -10.84
CA ALA A 174 -9.98 -12.31 -10.62
C ALA A 174 -11.01 -11.79 -11.66
N THR A 175 -11.91 -12.63 -12.14
CA THR A 175 -12.99 -12.26 -13.07
C THR A 175 -14.35 -12.34 -12.38
N GLY A 176 -15.46 -12.04 -13.08
CA GLY A 176 -16.80 -12.21 -12.51
C GLY A 176 -17.24 -11.13 -11.53
N TYR A 177 -16.61 -9.96 -11.56
CA TYR A 177 -17.01 -8.80 -10.77
C TYR A 177 -18.12 -7.99 -11.43
N SER A 178 -18.89 -7.27 -10.61
CA SER A 178 -19.82 -6.21 -11.00
C SER A 178 -19.30 -4.85 -10.51
N ALA A 179 -19.88 -3.74 -10.96
CA ALA A 179 -19.50 -2.42 -10.46
C ALA A 179 -19.87 -2.28 -8.97
N GLY A 180 -18.96 -1.72 -8.16
CA GLY A 180 -19.10 -1.59 -6.71
C GLY A 180 -18.59 -2.80 -5.91
N ASP A 181 -18.23 -3.91 -6.56
CA ASP A 181 -17.58 -5.02 -5.87
C ASP A 181 -16.17 -4.67 -5.41
N ILE A 182 -15.68 -5.36 -4.39
CA ILE A 182 -14.32 -5.16 -3.90
C ILE A 182 -13.37 -6.03 -4.71
N ARG A 183 -12.58 -5.40 -5.57
CA ARG A 183 -11.53 -6.08 -6.34
C ARG A 183 -10.42 -6.61 -5.42
N GLY A 184 -10.15 -5.89 -4.34
CA GLY A 184 -9.07 -6.17 -3.40
C GLY A 184 -8.80 -4.94 -2.54
N ALA A 185 -7.56 -4.76 -2.12
CA ALA A 185 -7.14 -3.61 -1.34
C ALA A 185 -5.70 -3.17 -1.68
N PHE A 186 -5.43 -1.88 -1.48
CA PHE A 186 -4.08 -1.42 -1.23
C PHE A 186 -3.72 -1.77 0.20
N THR A 187 -2.50 -2.29 0.42
CA THR A 187 -1.98 -2.69 1.73
C THR A 187 -0.60 -2.06 1.92
N LEU A 188 -0.43 -1.39 3.05
CA LEU A 188 0.77 -0.67 3.43
C LEU A 188 1.24 -1.13 4.80
N THR A 189 2.54 -1.30 4.95
CA THR A 189 3.15 -1.58 6.25
C THR A 189 4.41 -0.74 6.45
N LYS A 190 4.62 -0.27 7.68
CA LYS A 190 5.81 0.46 8.11
C LYS A 190 6.25 -0.10 9.46
N PRO A 191 7.49 -0.63 9.56
CA PRO A 191 8.06 -0.98 10.86
C PRO A 191 8.10 0.24 11.77
N LEU A 192 7.74 0.05 13.03
CA LEU A 192 7.86 1.07 14.06
C LEU A 192 9.13 0.82 14.89
N PRO A 193 9.74 1.89 15.43
CA PRO A 193 10.83 1.77 16.39
C PRO A 193 10.47 0.94 17.63
#